data_AF-A0AAE4CZS6-F1
#
_entry.id   AF-A0AAE4CZS6-F1
#
_cell.length_a   1.000
_cell.length_b   1.000
_cell.length_c   1.000
_cell.angle_alpha   90.00
_cell.angle_beta   90.00
_cell.angle_gamma   90.00
#
_symmetry.space_group_name_H-M   'P 1'
#
loop_
_entity.id
_entity.type
_entity.pdbx_description
1 polymer ?
#
loop_
_entity_poly.entity_id
_entity_poly.type
_entity_poly.pdbx_seq_one_letter_code
_entity_poly.pdbx_strand_id
1 'polypeptide(L)'
;MSLADTFQQIVDSLPDDWTDLELDLRILDETRYVDAATYLVTCNAQPYSRHDWHWRLLVAHRFGHAAAVPAVHGALRLLDDAGIKGELALRETRAGRVEVTQMWGRPYSVRDEFKKLRAQ
;
A
#
# COMPACT_ATOMS: atom_id res chain seq x y z
N MET A 1 5.68 1.85 -19.74
CA MET A 1 6.26 0.74 -18.95
C MET A 1 5.15 -0.21 -18.57
N SER A 2 5.48 -1.45 -18.17
CA SER A 2 4.51 -2.39 -17.60
C SER A 2 4.10 -1.93 -16.18
N LEU A 3 2.96 -2.42 -15.69
CA LEU A 3 2.52 -2.12 -14.32
C LEU A 3 3.50 -2.69 -13.29
N ALA A 4 3.96 -3.92 -13.51
CA ALA A 4 4.93 -4.58 -12.63
C ALA A 4 6.27 -3.84 -12.55
N ASP A 5 6.83 -3.41 -13.69
CA ASP A 5 8.08 -2.64 -13.71
C ASP A 5 7.93 -1.28 -13.01
N THR A 6 6.80 -0.62 -13.24
CA THR A 6 6.50 0.67 -12.60
C THR A 6 6.40 0.52 -11.09
N PHE A 7 5.75 -0.54 -10.61
CA PHE A 7 5.67 -0.85 -9.19
C PHE A 7 7.04 -1.16 -8.58
N GLN A 8 7.87 -1.96 -9.26
CA GLN A 8 9.21 -2.27 -8.79
C GLN A 8 10.07 -1.00 -8.66
N GLN A 9 10.01 -0.10 -9.63
CA GLN A 9 10.70 1.19 -9.57
C GLN A 9 10.24 2.06 -8.39
N ILE A 10 8.93 2.07 -8.09
CA ILE A 10 8.41 2.78 -6.92
C ILE A 10 9.01 2.19 -5.65
N VAL A 11 8.94 0.87 -5.47
CA VAL A 11 9.46 0.19 -4.27
C VAL A 11 10.96 0.40 -4.10
N ASP A 12 11.73 0.29 -5.18
CA ASP A 12 13.19 0.47 -5.17
C ASP A 12 13.61 1.91 -4.83
N SER A 13 12.70 2.88 -5.02
CA SER A 13 12.95 4.29 -4.67
C SER A 13 12.68 4.62 -3.19
N LEU A 14 12.02 3.72 -2.45
CA LEU A 14 11.65 3.97 -1.05
C LEU A 14 12.82 3.74 -0.09
N PRO A 15 12.90 4.48 1.03
CA PRO A 15 13.91 4.24 2.06
C PRO A 15 13.68 2.90 2.77
N ASP A 16 14.74 2.19 3.15
CA ASP A 16 14.64 0.81 3.71
C ASP A 16 13.71 0.65 4.93
N ASP A 17 13.42 1.72 5.65
CA ASP A 17 12.59 1.72 6.85
C ASP A 17 11.11 2.03 6.59
N TRP A 18 10.66 2.04 5.33
CA TRP A 18 9.24 2.13 4.98
C TRP A 18 8.46 0.91 5.50
N THR A 19 7.20 1.13 5.89
CA THR A 19 6.32 0.10 6.47
C THR A 19 5.13 -0.21 5.58
N ASP A 20 4.45 0.85 5.14
CA ASP A 20 3.20 0.77 4.39
C ASP A 20 3.26 1.67 3.16
N LEU A 21 2.66 1.20 2.07
CA LEU A 21 2.59 1.86 0.79
C LEU A 21 1.16 1.75 0.26
N GLU A 22 0.55 2.89 -0.10
CA GLU A 22 -0.77 2.95 -0.71
C GLU A 22 -0.67 3.41 -2.16
N LEU A 23 -1.23 2.60 -3.07
CA LEU A 23 -1.28 2.87 -4.50
C LEU A 23 -2.72 2.84 -4.98
N ASP A 24 -3.05 3.73 -5.93
CA ASP A 24 -4.25 3.57 -6.74
C ASP A 24 -3.90 2.94 -8.08
N LEU A 25 -4.75 2.03 -8.53
CA LEU A 25 -4.68 1.37 -9.83
C LEU A 25 -5.92 1.72 -10.67
N ARG A 26 -5.67 2.13 -11.92
CA ARG A 26 -6.69 2.31 -12.95
C ARG A 26 -6.32 1.44 -14.14
N ILE A 27 -7.29 0.79 -14.77
CA ILE A 27 -7.12 0.11 -16.06
C ILE A 27 -7.69 1.00 -17.17
N LEU A 28 -7.12 0.92 -18.37
CA LEU A 28 -7.52 1.77 -19.48
C LEU A 28 -8.81 1.28 -20.17
N ASP A 29 -9.08 -0.02 -20.10
CA ASP A 29 -10.27 -0.64 -20.66
C ASP A 29 -11.17 -1.19 -19.54
N GLU A 30 -12.18 -0.41 -19.17
CA GLU A 30 -13.13 -0.76 -18.11
C GLU A 30 -13.96 -2.01 -18.42
N THR A 31 -14.09 -2.41 -19.69
CA THR A 31 -14.82 -3.65 -20.03
C THR A 31 -14.14 -4.89 -19.47
N ARG A 32 -12.84 -4.78 -19.16
CA ARG A 32 -12.01 -5.84 -18.56
C ARG A 32 -11.97 -5.76 -17.03
N TYR A 33 -12.81 -4.95 -16.39
CA TYR A 33 -12.80 -4.75 -14.93
C TYR A 33 -12.91 -6.06 -14.16
N VAL A 34 -13.85 -6.93 -14.54
CA VAL A 34 -14.08 -8.21 -13.85
C VAL A 34 -12.86 -9.13 -14.02
N ASP A 35 -12.32 -9.25 -15.23
CA ASP A 35 -11.10 -10.02 -15.48
C ASP A 35 -9.93 -9.50 -14.63
N ALA A 36 -9.71 -8.18 -14.63
CA ALA A 36 -8.66 -7.54 -13.85
C ALA A 36 -8.82 -7.84 -12.34
N ALA A 37 -10.04 -7.77 -11.82
CA ALA A 37 -10.33 -8.09 -10.43
C ALA A 37 -9.97 -9.54 -10.07
N THR A 38 -10.11 -10.50 -11.00
CA THR A 38 -9.73 -11.90 -10.73
C THR A 38 -8.23 -12.09 -10.51
N TYR A 39 -7.39 -11.28 -11.15
CA TYR A 39 -5.94 -11.30 -10.94
C TYR A 39 -5.57 -10.57 -9.64
N LEU A 40 -6.20 -9.42 -9.41
CA LEU A 40 -5.93 -8.53 -8.27
C LEU A 40 -6.41 -9.08 -6.92
N VAL A 41 -7.29 -10.09 -6.89
CA VAL A 41 -7.71 -10.76 -5.64
C VAL A 41 -6.52 -11.34 -4.87
N THR A 42 -5.46 -11.74 -5.59
CA THR A 42 -4.24 -12.32 -4.99
C THR A 42 -3.51 -11.35 -4.06
N CYS A 43 -3.71 -10.04 -4.23
CA CYS A 43 -3.16 -9.00 -3.37
C CYS A 43 -4.24 -8.21 -2.61
N ASN A 44 -5.47 -8.74 -2.53
CA ASN A 44 -6.60 -8.12 -1.81
C ASN A 44 -6.85 -6.65 -2.21
N ALA A 45 -6.84 -6.37 -3.52
CA ALA A 45 -7.13 -5.04 -4.03
C ALA A 45 -8.54 -4.58 -3.63
N GLN A 46 -8.64 -3.37 -3.06
CA GLN A 46 -9.90 -2.83 -2.56
C GLN A 46 -10.57 -2.02 -3.66
N PRO A 47 -11.76 -2.40 -4.16
CA PRO A 47 -12.43 -1.67 -5.23
C PRO A 47 -12.94 -0.32 -4.73
N TYR A 48 -12.76 0.72 -5.54
CA TYR A 48 -13.42 2.00 -5.33
C TYR A 48 -14.86 1.96 -5.88
N SER A 49 -15.79 2.58 -5.16
CA SER A 49 -17.21 2.61 -5.59
C SER A 49 -17.58 3.83 -6.43
N ARG A 50 -16.85 4.96 -6.31
CA ARG A 50 -17.09 6.23 -7.03
C ARG A 50 -15.81 7.05 -7.17
N HIS A 51 -14.88 6.60 -7.99
CA HIS A 51 -13.65 7.35 -8.29
C HIS A 51 -13.21 7.08 -9.73
N ASP A 52 -12.39 7.98 -10.28
CA ASP A 52 -11.70 7.78 -11.56
C ASP A 52 -10.67 6.64 -11.49
N TRP A 53 -10.38 6.14 -10.28
CA TRP A 53 -9.51 5.01 -10.00
C TRP A 53 -10.36 3.79 -9.63
N HIS A 54 -9.87 2.60 -9.96
CA HIS A 54 -10.66 1.38 -9.82
C HIS A 54 -10.35 0.61 -8.54
N TRP A 55 -9.08 0.57 -8.14
CA TRP A 55 -8.66 -0.13 -6.93
C TRP A 55 -7.65 0.66 -6.10
N ARG A 56 -7.71 0.48 -4.79
CA ARG A 56 -6.61 0.76 -3.85
C ARG A 56 -5.84 -0.52 -3.58
N LEU A 57 -4.52 -0.43 -3.67
CA LEU A 57 -3.59 -1.48 -3.26
C LEU A 57 -2.89 -1.03 -1.99
N LEU A 58 -2.99 -1.84 -0.94
CA LEU A 58 -2.23 -1.67 0.29
C LEU A 58 -1.07 -2.66 0.29
N VAL A 59 0.13 -2.15 0.48
CA VAL A 59 1.37 -2.95 0.43
C VAL A 59 2.13 -2.80 1.74
N ALA A 60 2.52 -3.94 2.31
CA ALA A 60 3.40 -4.02 3.47
C ALA A 60 4.82 -4.36 3.04
N HIS A 61 5.81 -3.75 3.68
CA HIS A 61 7.22 -4.03 3.40
C HIS A 61 7.65 -5.41 3.96
N ARG A 62 8.05 -5.47 5.23
CA ARG A 62 8.52 -6.70 5.92
C ARG A 62 7.50 -7.25 6.91
N PHE A 63 6.63 -6.38 7.42
CA PHE A 63 5.61 -6.69 8.42
C PHE A 63 4.41 -5.78 8.19
N GLY A 64 3.22 -6.19 8.64
CA GLY A 64 1.98 -5.43 8.46
C GLY A 64 0.79 -6.33 8.13
N HIS A 65 -0.38 -5.72 7.98
CA HIS A 65 -1.64 -6.43 7.65
C HIS A 65 -1.99 -6.35 6.15
N ALA A 66 -1.17 -5.65 5.36
CA ALA A 66 -1.36 -5.43 3.94
C ALA A 66 -0.66 -6.52 3.08
N ALA A 67 -0.85 -6.49 1.76
CA ALA A 67 -0.25 -7.48 0.88
C ALA A 67 1.27 -7.32 0.80
N ALA A 68 2.02 -8.42 0.75
CA ALA A 68 3.47 -8.36 0.60
C ALA A 68 3.88 -7.86 -0.79
N VAL A 69 5.02 -7.17 -0.89
CA VAL A 69 5.58 -6.67 -2.17
C VAL A 69 5.56 -7.72 -3.30
N PRO A 70 6.01 -8.98 -3.10
CA PRO A 70 6.00 -9.97 -4.18
C PRO A 70 4.60 -10.36 -4.64
N ALA A 71 3.60 -10.35 -3.75
CA ALA A 71 2.22 -10.67 -4.09
C ALA A 71 1.60 -9.58 -4.97
N VAL A 72 1.84 -8.31 -4.63
CA VAL A 72 1.39 -7.16 -5.43
C VAL A 72 2.09 -7.14 -6.79
N HIS A 73 3.42 -7.31 -6.82
CA HIS A 73 4.17 -7.41 -8.07
C HIS A 73 3.65 -8.56 -8.96
N GLY A 74 3.38 -9.73 -8.37
CA GLY A 74 2.81 -10.87 -9.08
C GLY A 74 1.44 -10.57 -9.68
N ALA A 75 0.55 -9.93 -8.92
CA ALA A 75 -0.78 -9.54 -9.39
C ALA A 75 -0.71 -8.56 -10.57
N LEU A 76 0.18 -7.56 -10.49
CA LEU A 76 0.39 -6.60 -11.58
C LEU A 76 0.99 -7.27 -12.82
N ARG A 77 1.92 -8.21 -12.64
CA ARG A 77 2.47 -8.99 -13.75
C ARG A 77 1.41 -9.84 -14.45
N LEU A 78 0.45 -10.40 -13.72
CA LEU A 78 -0.68 -11.11 -14.33
C LEU A 78 -1.55 -10.20 -15.21
N LEU A 79 -1.74 -8.93 -14.81
CA LEU A 79 -2.43 -7.94 -15.66
C LEU A 79 -1.62 -7.64 -16.92
N ASP A 80 -0.30 -7.44 -16.78
CA ASP A 80 0.60 -7.18 -17.90
C ASP A 80 0.62 -8.35 -18.90
N ASP A 81 0.74 -9.58 -18.40
CA ASP A 81 0.74 -10.83 -19.17
C ASP A 81 -0.62 -11.04 -19.90
N ALA A 82 -1.72 -10.64 -19.26
CA ALA A 82 -3.07 -10.65 -19.86
C ALA A 82 -3.32 -9.49 -20.83
N GLY A 83 -2.35 -8.59 -21.02
CA GLY A 83 -2.44 -7.43 -21.89
C GLY A 83 -3.32 -6.30 -21.35
N ILE A 84 -3.72 -6.34 -20.08
CA ILE A 84 -4.56 -5.32 -19.45
C ILE A 84 -3.68 -4.13 -19.07
N LYS A 85 -3.82 -3.04 -19.82
CA LYS A 85 -3.06 -1.81 -19.60
C LYS A 85 -3.70 -0.95 -18.51
N GLY A 86 -2.87 -0.23 -17.77
CA GLY A 86 -3.31 0.63 -16.69
C GLY A 86 -2.27 1.64 -16.25
N GLU A 87 -2.61 2.36 -15.20
CA GLU A 87 -1.80 3.38 -14.55
C GLU A 87 -1.76 3.11 -13.03
N LEU A 88 -0.63 3.43 -12.41
CA LEU A 88 -0.44 3.42 -10.96
C LEU A 88 -0.18 4.83 -10.47
N ALA A 89 -0.80 5.20 -9.35
CA ALA A 89 -0.49 6.43 -8.63
C ALA A 89 -0.12 6.15 -7.18
N LEU A 90 1.06 6.60 -6.77
CA LEU A 90 1.49 6.62 -5.38
C LEU A 90 0.64 7.63 -4.59
N ARG A 91 0.01 7.17 -3.51
CA ARG A 91 -0.84 8.01 -2.65
C ARG A 91 -0.19 8.33 -1.32
N GLU A 92 0.29 7.31 -0.64
CA GLU A 92 0.90 7.45 0.67
C GLU A 92 2.07 6.48 0.81
N THR A 93 3.11 6.91 1.50
CA THR A 93 4.15 6.02 1.99
C THR A 93 4.42 6.39 3.44
N ARG A 94 4.44 5.37 4.29
CA ARG A 94 4.84 5.52 5.70
C ARG A 94 6.25 5.01 5.86
N ALA A 95 7.10 5.88 6.39
CA ALA A 95 8.48 5.58 6.72
C ALA A 95 8.83 6.18 8.08
N GLY A 96 9.91 5.68 8.67
CA GLY A 96 10.33 6.05 10.02
C GLY A 96 9.76 5.13 11.08
N ARG A 97 10.57 4.92 12.12
CA ARG A 97 10.13 4.26 13.35
C ARG A 97 9.61 5.32 14.30
N VAL A 98 8.33 5.26 14.63
CA VAL A 98 7.80 6.02 15.78
C VAL A 98 8.38 5.39 17.03
N GLU A 99 8.99 6.23 17.88
CA GLU A 99 9.47 5.78 19.18
C GLU A 99 8.30 5.24 20.01
N VAL A 100 8.34 3.94 20.33
CA VAL A 100 7.33 3.31 21.18
C VAL A 100 7.83 3.30 22.62
N THR A 101 7.29 4.18 23.46
CA THR A 101 7.50 4.10 24.91
C THR A 101 6.50 3.11 25.51
N GLN A 102 6.98 1.99 26.06
CA GLN A 102 6.14 1.01 26.75
C GLN A 102 5.53 1.61 28.03
N MET A 103 4.24 1.97 27.95
CA MET A 103 3.48 2.56 29.06
C MET A 103 2.57 1.54 29.76
N TRP A 104 2.75 0.23 29.50
CA TRP A 104 1.99 -0.81 30.17
C TRP A 104 2.26 -0.79 31.68
N GLY A 105 1.21 -0.88 32.50
CA GLY A 105 1.30 -0.79 33.96
C GLY A 105 1.63 0.61 34.52
N ARG A 106 1.82 1.64 33.69
CA ARG A 106 2.05 3.01 34.16
C ARG A 106 0.74 3.69 34.56
N PRO A 107 0.71 4.44 35.68
CA PRO A 107 -0.45 5.24 36.06
C PRO A 107 -0.83 6.26 34.98
N TYR A 108 -2.10 6.67 34.97
CA TYR A 108 -2.60 7.65 34.00
C TYR A 108 -1.85 9.00 34.10
N SER A 109 -1.45 9.44 35.29
CA SER A 109 -0.69 10.67 35.50
C SER A 109 0.62 10.71 34.70
N VAL A 110 1.36 9.59 34.66
CA VAL A 110 2.61 9.47 33.88
C VAL A 110 2.32 9.57 32.39
N ARG A 111 1.23 8.96 31.92
CA ARG A 111 0.82 9.02 30.51
C ARG A 111 0.38 10.44 30.11
N ASP A 112 -0.29 11.17 31.00
CA ASP A 112 -0.75 12.55 30.79
C ASP A 112 0.42 13.54 30.76
N GLU A 113 1.36 13.43 31.71
CA GLU A 113 2.57 14.24 31.76
C GLU A 113 3.48 14.00 30.54
N PHE A 114 3.65 12.73 30.14
CA PHE A 114 4.40 12.38 28.94
C PHE A 114 3.83 13.02 27.67
N LYS A 115 2.49 13.05 27.53
CA LYS A 115 1.82 13.74 26.41
C LYS A 115 2.09 15.25 26.43
N LYS A 116 2.03 15.88 27.61
CA LYS A 116 2.29 17.32 27.77
C LYS A 116 3.72 17.69 27.40
N LEU A 117 4.70 16.89 27.83
CA LEU A 117 6.11 17.13 27.53
C LEU A 117 6.45 16.98 26.04
N ARG A 118 5.77 16.10 25.31
CA ARG A 118 5.98 15.90 23.86
C ARG A 118 5.18 16.84 22.96
N ALA A 119 4.27 17.62 23.52
CA ALA A 119 3.50 18.62 22.78
C ALA A 119 4.20 20.00 22.72
N GLN A 120 5.39 20.13 23.28
CA GLN A 120 6.29 21.30 23.22
C GLN A 120 7.35 21.10 22.14
#